data_AF-A0A7J4PQS9-F1
#
_entry.id   AF-A0A7J4PQS9-F1
#
_cell.length_a   1.000
_cell.length_b   1.000
_cell.length_c   1.000
_cell.angle_alpha   90.00
_cell.angle_beta   90.00
_cell.angle_gamma   90.00
#
_symmetry.space_group_name_H-M   'P 1'
#
loop_
_entity.id
_entity.type
_entity.pdbx_description
1 polymer ?
#
loop_
_entity_poly.entity_id
_entity_poly.type
_entity_poly.pdbx_seq_one_letter_code
_entity_poly.pdbx_strand_id
1 'polypeptide(L)'
;LVAREWSTGFERSFKLAELLARRVAELGLNDGVVMTYLEALAEVADSLVASKFGIKKAEEASMMAGSILGQEVQETLRLAEKLDRKFIEEDVNPGSTADLIGASLFIALVKGTILRSEE
;
A
#
# COMPACT_ATOMS: atom_id res chain seq x y z
N LEU A 1 -12.19 -1.26 -5.33
CA LEU A 1 -11.62 -1.14 -3.97
C LEU A 1 -12.34 -0.05 -3.16
N VAL A 2 -12.27 1.22 -3.58
CA VAL A 2 -12.86 2.35 -2.82
C VAL A 2 -14.35 2.19 -2.53
N ALA A 3 -15.17 1.78 -3.51
CA ALA A 3 -16.60 1.56 -3.30
C ALA A 3 -16.92 0.51 -2.21
N ARG A 4 -16.04 -0.46 -2.00
CA ARG A 4 -16.19 -1.46 -0.92
C ARG A 4 -15.98 -0.81 0.45
N GLU A 5 -15.01 0.08 0.60
CA GLU A 5 -14.80 0.80 1.86
C GLU A 5 -16.04 1.61 2.25
N TRP A 6 -16.70 2.25 1.29
CA TRP A 6 -17.95 2.96 1.53
C TRP A 6 -19.11 2.05 1.95
N SER A 7 -19.17 0.81 1.45
CA SER A 7 -20.23 -0.14 1.80
C SER A 7 -19.96 -0.94 3.06
N THR A 8 -18.69 -1.03 3.50
CA THR A 8 -18.29 -1.79 4.70
C THR A 8 -17.85 -0.90 5.86
N GLY A 9 -17.89 0.42 5.74
CA GLY A 9 -17.47 1.31 6.83
C GLY A 9 -15.95 1.35 7.03
N PHE A 10 -15.19 1.31 5.93
CA PHE A 10 -13.73 1.48 5.90
C PHE A 10 -12.93 0.37 6.61
N GLU A 11 -13.48 -0.85 6.69
CA GLU A 11 -12.84 -1.99 7.36
C GLU A 11 -11.38 -2.22 6.93
N ARG A 12 -11.07 -2.10 5.63
CA ARG A 12 -9.72 -2.35 5.13
C ARG A 12 -8.80 -1.19 5.48
N SER A 13 -9.25 0.05 5.34
CA SER A 13 -8.48 1.22 5.77
C SER A 13 -8.13 1.18 7.25
N PHE A 14 -9.04 0.71 8.13
CA PHE A 14 -8.72 0.54 9.55
C PHE A 14 -7.66 -0.55 9.79
N LYS A 15 -7.77 -1.70 9.12
CA LYS A 15 -6.75 -2.78 9.22
C LYS A 15 -5.40 -2.32 8.70
N LEU A 16 -5.39 -1.63 7.56
CA LEU A 16 -4.18 -1.06 6.97
C LEU A 16 -3.59 0.04 7.85
N ALA A 17 -4.39 0.84 8.56
CA ALA A 17 -3.88 1.82 9.52
C ALA A 17 -3.14 1.17 10.69
N GLU A 18 -3.65 0.06 11.22
CA GLU A 18 -2.98 -0.71 12.29
C GLU A 18 -1.68 -1.36 11.80
N LEU A 19 -1.69 -1.94 10.60
CA LEU A 19 -0.50 -2.46 9.95
C LEU A 19 0.53 -1.35 9.72
N LEU A 20 0.09 -0.22 9.17
CA LEU A 20 0.92 0.95 8.90
C LEU A 20 1.59 1.47 10.16
N ALA A 21 0.85 1.58 11.26
CA ALA A 21 1.43 2.03 12.54
C ALA A 21 2.56 1.11 13.02
N ARG A 22 2.39 -0.21 12.90
CA ARG A 22 3.46 -1.18 13.23
C ARG A 22 4.67 -1.02 12.33
N ARG A 23 4.45 -0.95 11.01
CA ARG A 23 5.53 -0.77 10.03
C ARG A 23 6.28 0.55 10.23
N VAL A 24 5.57 1.63 10.55
CA VAL A 24 6.18 2.93 10.84
C VAL A 24 7.00 2.90 12.13
N ALA A 25 6.55 2.19 13.16
CA ALA A 25 7.32 2.03 14.40
C ALA A 25 8.61 1.21 14.18
N GLU A 26 8.57 0.21 13.30
CA GLU A 26 9.71 -0.65 13.00
C GLU A 26 10.72 0.01 12.03
N LEU A 27 10.22 0.69 11.00
CA LEU A 27 11.01 1.08 9.83
C LEU A 27 11.12 2.60 9.63
N GLY A 28 10.41 3.39 10.45
CA GLY A 28 10.23 4.82 10.24
C GLY A 28 9.11 5.14 9.25
N LEU A 29 8.78 6.42 9.14
CA LEU A 29 7.58 6.89 8.45
C LEU A 29 7.53 6.46 6.97
N ASN A 30 8.56 6.78 6.19
CA ASN A 30 8.55 6.55 4.74
C ASN A 30 8.57 5.06 4.42
N ASP A 31 9.54 4.33 4.96
CA ASP A 31 9.72 2.91 4.66
C ASP A 31 8.53 2.08 5.18
N GLY A 32 7.96 2.46 6.33
CA GLY A 32 6.77 1.81 6.86
C GLY A 32 5.53 1.99 5.96
N VAL A 33 5.37 3.18 5.37
CA VAL A 33 4.32 3.46 4.39
C VAL A 33 4.53 2.66 3.10
N VAL A 34 5.76 2.63 2.57
CA VAL A 34 6.10 1.85 1.37
C VAL A 34 5.81 0.37 1.58
N MET A 35 6.26 -0.20 2.69
CA MET A 35 5.98 -1.60 3.03
C MET A 35 4.49 -1.89 3.12
N THR A 36 3.72 -1.00 3.76
CA THR A 36 2.26 -1.19 3.88
C THR A 36 1.56 -1.06 2.53
N TYR A 37 2.03 -0.17 1.65
CA TYR A 37 1.52 -0.05 0.28
C TYR A 37 1.74 -1.33 -0.52
N LEU A 38 2.96 -1.89 -0.47
CA LEU A 38 3.29 -3.14 -1.17
C LEU A 38 2.46 -4.31 -0.66
N GLU A 39 2.30 -4.44 0.66
CA GLU A 39 1.44 -5.46 1.28
C GLU A 39 -0.03 -5.30 0.85
N ALA A 40 -0.55 -4.07 0.83
CA ALA A 40 -1.92 -3.78 0.37
C ALA A 40 -2.13 -4.11 -1.12
N LEU A 41 -1.15 -3.79 -1.97
CA LEU A 41 -1.21 -4.09 -3.40
C LEU A 41 -1.09 -5.60 -3.67
N ALA A 42 -0.24 -6.30 -2.92
CA ALA A 42 -0.05 -7.74 -3.02
C ALA A 42 -1.28 -8.54 -2.56
N GLU A 43 -2.04 -8.02 -1.59
CA GLU A 43 -3.22 -8.71 -1.06
C GLU A 43 -4.43 -8.63 -2.02
N VAL A 44 -4.66 -7.47 -2.65
CA VAL A 44 -5.81 -7.27 -3.53
C VAL A 44 -5.43 -6.42 -4.74
N ALA A 45 -5.64 -6.98 -5.93
CA ALA A 45 -5.42 -6.30 -7.20
C ALA A 45 -6.13 -4.94 -7.30
N ASP A 46 -5.43 -3.96 -7.87
CA ASP A 46 -5.88 -2.57 -7.90
C ASP A 46 -7.03 -2.33 -8.87
N SER A 47 -8.11 -1.68 -8.41
CA SER A 47 -9.29 -1.44 -9.24
C SER A 47 -9.10 -0.37 -10.31
N LEU A 48 -8.21 0.60 -10.12
CA LEU A 48 -7.88 1.61 -11.14
C LEU A 48 -7.07 0.97 -12.26
N VAL A 49 -6.08 0.13 -11.92
CA VAL A 49 -5.33 -0.68 -12.89
C VAL A 49 -6.28 -1.60 -13.65
N ALA A 50 -7.17 -2.31 -12.95
CA ALA A 50 -8.13 -3.21 -13.59
C ALA A 50 -9.07 -2.46 -14.55
N SER A 51 -9.52 -1.26 -14.18
CA SER A 51 -10.36 -0.43 -15.03
C SER A 51 -9.64 0.07 -16.29
N LYS A 52 -8.33 0.36 -16.19
CA LYS A 52 -7.54 0.94 -17.30
C LYS A 52 -6.95 -0.13 -18.22
N PHE A 53 -6.49 -1.24 -17.65
CA PHE A 53 -5.70 -2.27 -18.36
C PHE A 53 -6.29 -3.68 -18.29
N GLY A 54 -7.41 -3.86 -17.58
CA GLY A 54 -8.05 -5.16 -17.38
C GLY A 54 -7.52 -5.94 -16.17
N ILE A 55 -8.32 -6.92 -15.74
CA ILE A 55 -8.09 -7.69 -14.50
C ILE A 55 -6.73 -8.39 -14.51
N LYS A 56 -6.34 -9.01 -15.62
CA LYS A 56 -5.05 -9.72 -15.72
C LYS A 56 -3.86 -8.82 -15.40
N LYS A 57 -3.86 -7.59 -15.90
CA LYS A 57 -2.77 -6.65 -15.64
C LYS A 57 -2.75 -6.20 -14.17
N ALA A 58 -3.93 -6.05 -13.55
CA ALA A 58 -4.03 -5.73 -12.13
C ALA A 58 -3.53 -6.88 -11.24
N GLU A 59 -3.86 -8.12 -11.60
CA GLU A 59 -3.34 -9.32 -10.92
C GLU A 59 -1.82 -9.45 -11.11
N GLU A 60 -1.30 -9.19 -12.31
CA GLU A 60 0.14 -9.15 -12.57
C GLU A 60 0.84 -8.11 -11.69
N ALA A 61 0.32 -6.88 -11.60
CA ALA A 61 0.89 -5.83 -10.76
C ALA A 61 0.88 -6.24 -9.27
N SER A 62 -0.22 -6.85 -8.81
CA SER A 62 -0.36 -7.40 -7.45
C SER A 62 0.66 -8.51 -7.17
N MET A 63 0.82 -9.47 -8.10
CA MET A 63 1.82 -10.53 -7.99
C MET A 63 3.25 -10.01 -7.98
N MET A 64 3.56 -8.98 -8.79
CA MET A 64 4.89 -8.35 -8.77
C MET A 64 5.18 -7.71 -7.41
N ALA A 65 4.23 -6.98 -6.83
CA ALA A 65 4.37 -6.44 -5.48
C ALA A 65 4.57 -7.56 -4.44
N GLY A 66 3.79 -8.64 -4.53
CA GLY A 66 3.94 -9.80 -3.65
C GLY A 66 5.28 -10.51 -3.78
N SER A 67 5.84 -10.59 -4.99
CA SER A 67 7.08 -11.31 -5.27
C SER A 67 8.33 -10.67 -4.66
N ILE A 68 8.26 -9.36 -4.36
CA ILE A 68 9.37 -8.63 -3.74
C ILE A 68 9.25 -8.62 -2.21
N LEU A 69 8.09 -9.01 -1.66
CA LEU A 69 7.90 -9.20 -0.22
C LEU A 69 8.60 -10.48 0.26
N GLY A 70 9.04 -10.48 1.53
CA GLY A 70 9.73 -11.62 2.15
C GLY A 70 11.25 -11.62 1.97
N GLN A 71 11.80 -10.60 1.32
CA GLN A 71 13.22 -10.29 1.39
C GLN A 71 13.54 -9.48 2.66
N GLU A 72 14.82 -9.31 2.96
CA GLU A 72 15.26 -8.30 3.92
C GLU A 72 14.69 -6.92 3.56
N VAL A 73 14.39 -6.09 4.56
CA VAL A 73 13.70 -4.80 4.35
C VAL A 73 14.40 -3.93 3.31
N GLN A 74 15.72 -3.80 3.42
CA GLN A 74 16.51 -2.96 2.50
C GLN A 74 16.49 -3.49 1.06
N GLU A 75 16.49 -4.80 0.87
CA GLU A 75 16.36 -5.39 -0.46
C GLU A 75 14.93 -5.21 -1.00
N THR A 76 13.92 -5.35 -0.16
CA THR A 76 12.51 -5.09 -0.54
C THR A 76 12.34 -3.66 -1.04
N LEU A 77 12.86 -2.66 -0.32
CA LEU A 77 12.79 -1.24 -0.73
C LEU A 77 13.52 -0.99 -2.06
N ARG A 78 14.71 -1.57 -2.23
CA ARG A 78 15.47 -1.46 -3.48
C ARG A 78 14.74 -2.11 -4.67
N LEU A 79 14.06 -3.23 -4.45
CA LEU A 79 13.23 -3.89 -5.45
C LEU A 79 11.94 -3.09 -5.73
N ALA A 80 11.38 -2.43 -4.70
CA ALA A 80 10.23 -1.55 -4.84
C ALA A 80 10.53 -0.38 -5.78
N GLU A 81 11.69 0.26 -5.66
CA GLU A 81 12.12 1.31 -6.60
C GLU A 81 12.23 0.82 -8.05
N LYS A 82 12.70 -0.42 -8.26
CA LYS A 82 12.75 -1.04 -9.59
C LYS A 82 11.35 -1.30 -10.14
N LEU A 83 10.45 -1.79 -9.28
CA LEU A 83 9.06 -2.03 -9.63
C LEU A 83 8.33 -0.72 -9.96
N ASP A 84 8.56 0.34 -9.20
CA ASP A 84 8.00 1.66 -9.44
C ASP A 84 8.43 2.23 -10.80
N ARG A 85 9.72 2.14 -11.14
CA ARG A 85 10.20 2.52 -12.49
C ARG A 85 9.49 1.73 -13.59
N LYS A 86 9.31 0.42 -13.42
CA LYS A 86 8.57 -0.41 -14.38
C LYS A 86 7.11 0.03 -14.51
N PHE A 87 6.45 0.32 -13.39
CA PHE A 87 5.08 0.83 -13.39
C PHE A 87 4.95 2.17 -14.12
N ILE A 88 5.92 3.07 -13.94
CA ILE A 88 6.00 4.33 -14.69
C ILE A 88 6.18 4.07 -16.19
N GLU A 89 7.11 3.20 -16.58
CA GLU A 89 7.37 2.85 -17.99
C GLU A 89 6.15 2.22 -18.69
N GLU A 90 5.37 1.42 -17.95
CA GLU A 90 4.17 0.75 -18.45
C GLU A 90 2.88 1.57 -18.24
N ASP A 91 2.97 2.78 -17.68
CA ASP A 91 1.83 3.65 -17.32
C ASP A 91 0.79 2.96 -16.40
N VAL A 92 1.27 2.01 -15.59
CA VAL A 92 0.50 1.25 -14.60
C VAL A 92 0.51 2.03 -13.29
N ASN A 93 -0.64 2.56 -12.89
CA ASN A 93 -0.79 3.29 -11.63
C ASN A 93 -1.77 2.58 -10.69
N PRO A 94 -1.29 1.87 -9.64
CA PRO A 94 -2.14 1.31 -8.59
C PRO A 94 -2.66 2.38 -7.62
N GLY A 95 -3.47 3.30 -8.17
CA GLY A 95 -3.97 4.48 -7.46
C GLY A 95 -5.05 4.18 -6.44
N SER A 96 -5.91 3.17 -6.66
CA SER A 96 -6.90 2.80 -5.64
C SER A 96 -6.25 2.26 -4.36
N THR A 97 -5.10 1.62 -4.48
CA THR A 97 -4.27 1.18 -3.36
C THR A 97 -3.66 2.39 -2.65
N ALA A 98 -3.18 3.38 -3.40
CA ALA A 98 -2.69 4.63 -2.82
C ALA A 98 -3.79 5.37 -2.03
N ASP A 99 -5.02 5.40 -2.54
CA ASP A 99 -6.17 5.99 -1.83
C ASP A 99 -6.42 5.30 -0.47
N LEU A 100 -6.35 3.97 -0.43
CA LEU A 100 -6.46 3.18 0.81
C LEU A 100 -5.34 3.52 1.80
N ILE A 101 -4.10 3.68 1.33
CA ILE A 101 -2.96 4.09 2.17
C ILE A 101 -3.14 5.52 2.67
N GLY A 102 -3.64 6.45 1.85
CA GLY A 102 -3.98 7.80 2.26
C GLY A 102 -5.03 7.82 3.38
N ALA A 103 -6.11 7.03 3.23
CA ALA A 103 -7.12 6.87 4.28
C ALA A 103 -6.54 6.24 5.57
N SER A 104 -5.64 5.26 5.42
CA SER A 104 -4.98 4.59 6.54
C SER A 104 -4.05 5.51 7.31
N LEU A 105 -3.28 6.34 6.61
CA LEU A 105 -2.46 7.41 7.18
C LEU A 105 -3.31 8.40 7.98
N PHE A 106 -4.42 8.86 7.40
CA PHE A 106 -5.34 9.77 8.08
C PHE A 106 -5.87 9.15 9.39
N ILE A 107 -6.34 7.90 9.34
CA ILE A 107 -6.82 7.18 10.53
C ILE A 107 -5.71 7.07 11.59
N ALA A 108 -4.50 6.69 11.19
CA ALA A 108 -3.37 6.53 12.10
C ALA A 108 -2.95 7.86 12.75
N LEU A 109 -2.97 8.97 12.00
CA LEU A 109 -2.70 10.30 12.51
C LEU A 109 -3.76 10.75 13.51
N VAL A 110 -5.05 10.60 13.18
CA VAL A 110 -6.15 10.98 14.07
C VAL A 110 -6.17 10.14 15.35
N LYS A 111 -5.81 8.86 15.27
CA LYS A 111 -5.64 7.99 16.45
C LYS A 111 -4.37 8.30 17.26
N GLY A 112 -3.44 9.09 16.71
CA GLY A 112 -2.13 9.32 17.32
C GLY A 112 -1.30 8.04 17.41
N THR A 113 -1.45 7.10 16.48
CA THR A 113 -0.65 5.85 16.45
C THR A 113 0.62 5.98 15.63
N ILE A 114 0.77 7.06 14.87
CA ILE A 114 2.01 7.47 14.21
C ILE A 114 2.30 8.92 14.57
N LEU A 115 3.59 9.26 14.75
CA LEU A 115 4.06 10.63 15.01
C LEU A 115 3.55 11.27 16.30
N ARG A 116 3.45 10.53 17.42
CA ARG A 116 3.27 11.19 18.73
C ARG A 116 4.53 11.97 19.06
N SER A 117 4.37 13.24 19.40
CA SER A 117 5.37 13.95 20.20
C SER A 117 5.45 13.25 21.55
N GLU A 118 6.67 12.99 22.03
CA GLU A 118 6.86 12.73 23.46
C GLU A 118 6.41 13.99 24.21
N GLU A 119 5.34 13.85 24.99
CA GLU A 119 4.99 14.79 26.07
C GLU A 119 5.69 14.33 27.36
#